data_AF-A0A2M7PIZ9-F1
#
_entry.id   AF-A0A2M7PIZ9-F1
#
_cell.length_a   1.000
_cell.length_b   1.000
_cell.length_c   1.000
_cell.angle_alpha   90.00
_cell.angle_beta   90.00
_cell.angle_gamma   90.00
#
_symmetry.space_group_name_H-M   'P 1'
#
loop_
_entity.id
_entity.type
_entity.pdbx_description
1 polymer ?
#
loop_
_entity_poly.entity_id
_entity_poly.type
_entity_poly.pdbx_seq_one_letter_code
_entity_poly.pdbx_strand_id
1 'polypeptide(L)'
;MYNPNDTSSNPFYKTTYSSQVKGDTICIDIPGVPIKIINMNNSLILISYKTIKYLPNNIDEVLQLDDNFHILNKSGVKGRFKKDLFIVPEHFEGICAVAYQQPDGILPDIDSSGNNVFIFDPDCMLLSVKTTEDIYNIACNNIQFYYRDSHGKLREIKVIRSYFTDNPVDYSAINLGLNQFGRGILNQIVGDSISGNILFFYIGNSQHDLSHPDSLLFNGKYYMLEYSN
;
A
#
# COMPACT_ATOMS: atom_id res chain seq x y z
N MET A 1 48.50 -4.22 4.38
CA MET A 1 48.01 -2.85 4.58
C MET A 1 46.86 -2.64 3.63
N TYR A 2 45.65 -2.47 4.17
CA TYR A 2 44.44 -2.16 3.40
C TYR A 2 44.52 -0.68 2.99
N ASN A 3 44.47 -0.38 1.69
CA ASN A 3 44.41 1.00 1.19
C ASN A 3 42.93 1.36 0.99
N PRO A 4 42.32 2.16 1.88
CA PRO A 4 40.89 2.47 1.84
C PRO A 4 40.49 3.38 0.67
N ASN A 5 41.45 3.85 -0.14
CA ASN A 5 41.22 4.75 -1.28
C ASN A 5 41.29 4.04 -2.64
N ASP A 6 41.48 2.73 -2.69
CA ASP A 6 41.47 1.99 -3.96
C ASP A 6 40.03 1.62 -4.36
N THR A 7 39.36 2.53 -5.07
CA THR A 7 37.99 2.36 -5.59
C THR A 7 37.93 1.58 -6.90
N SER A 8 39.07 1.13 -7.44
CA SER A 8 39.16 0.53 -8.77
C SER A 8 38.61 -0.89 -8.88
N SER A 9 38.33 -1.55 -7.75
CA SER A 9 37.90 -2.95 -7.67
C SER A 9 36.51 -3.17 -7.08
N ASN A 10 35.75 -2.11 -6.79
CA ASN A 10 34.41 -2.25 -6.23
C ASN A 10 33.36 -2.29 -7.38
N PRO A 11 32.76 -3.46 -7.69
CA PRO A 11 31.85 -3.61 -8.84
C PRO A 11 30.56 -2.77 -8.72
N PHE A 12 30.30 -2.18 -7.54
CA PHE A 12 29.13 -1.33 -7.29
C PHE A 12 29.23 0.09 -7.90
N TYR A 13 30.41 0.54 -8.36
CA TYR A 13 30.59 1.91 -8.88
C TYR A 13 30.49 2.05 -10.41
N LYS A 14 30.18 0.96 -11.13
CA LYS A 14 29.93 1.01 -12.59
C LYS A 14 28.50 0.65 -12.97
N THR A 15 27.56 0.88 -12.08
CA THR A 15 26.14 0.70 -12.40
C THR A 15 25.63 1.96 -13.08
N THR A 16 25.29 1.85 -14.37
CA THR A 16 24.66 2.95 -15.11
C THR A 16 23.21 3.06 -14.63
N TYR A 17 22.91 4.09 -13.84
CA TYR A 17 21.53 4.37 -13.40
C TYR A 17 20.74 4.95 -14.58
N SER A 18 19.57 4.38 -14.89
CA SER A 18 18.63 5.03 -15.80
C SER A 18 17.78 6.00 -14.99
N SER A 19 18.01 7.31 -15.18
CA SER A 19 17.12 8.34 -14.68
C SER A 19 16.17 8.79 -15.78
N GLN A 20 14.87 8.72 -15.53
CA GLN A 20 13.88 9.40 -16.35
C GLN A 20 13.35 10.60 -15.58
N VAL A 21 13.43 11.79 -16.20
CA VAL A 21 12.84 13.02 -15.68
C VAL A 21 11.47 13.18 -16.33
N LYS A 22 10.41 13.20 -15.52
CA LYS A 22 9.04 13.49 -16.00
C LYS A 22 8.46 14.61 -15.13
N GLY A 23 8.64 15.86 -15.55
CA GLY A 23 8.28 17.03 -14.74
C GLY A 23 9.20 17.21 -13.53
N ASP A 24 8.65 17.49 -12.35
CA ASP A 24 9.38 17.69 -11.07
C ASP A 24 9.89 16.38 -10.44
N THR A 25 9.84 15.27 -11.18
CA THR A 25 10.05 13.93 -10.66
C THR A 25 11.27 13.27 -11.29
N ILE A 26 12.23 12.87 -10.44
CA ILE A 26 13.38 12.06 -10.82
C ILE A 26 13.11 10.63 -10.37
N CYS A 27 12.97 9.72 -11.32
CA CYS A 27 12.95 8.29 -11.06
C CYS A 27 14.36 7.73 -11.16
N ILE A 28 14.85 7.06 -10.10
CA ILE A 28 16.12 6.33 -10.12
C ILE A 28 15.78 4.85 -10.01
N ASP A 29 16.04 4.10 -11.08
CA ASP A 29 16.05 2.65 -11.06
C ASP A 29 17.46 2.20 -10.68
N ILE A 30 17.57 1.33 -9.68
CA ILE A 30 18.85 0.78 -9.23
C ILE A 30 18.98 -0.64 -9.82
N PRO A 31 19.84 -0.85 -10.83
CA PRO A 31 19.97 -2.16 -11.46
C PRO A 31 20.36 -3.25 -10.46
N GLY A 32 19.60 -4.35 -10.45
CA GLY A 32 19.78 -5.47 -9.53
C GLY A 32 19.17 -5.28 -8.15
N VAL A 33 18.61 -4.11 -7.84
CA VAL A 33 17.88 -3.85 -6.61
C VAL A 33 16.39 -3.72 -6.95
N PRO A 34 15.49 -4.43 -6.27
CA PRO A 34 14.07 -4.36 -6.54
C PRO A 34 13.46 -3.11 -5.89
N ILE A 35 14.09 -1.94 -6.04
CA ILE A 35 13.63 -0.69 -5.45
C ILE A 35 13.70 0.42 -6.50
N LYS A 36 12.63 1.21 -6.58
CA LYS A 36 12.56 2.44 -7.34
C LYS A 36 12.43 3.62 -6.39
N ILE A 37 13.19 4.67 -6.66
CA ILE A 37 13.15 5.92 -5.89
C ILE A 37 12.56 7.02 -6.75
N ILE A 38 11.60 7.75 -6.19
CA ILE A 38 10.93 8.87 -6.83
C ILE A 38 11.15 10.10 -5.96
N ASN A 39 11.86 11.11 -6.48
CA ASN A 39 12.00 12.38 -5.79
C ASN A 39 10.78 13.28 -6.09
N MET A 40 10.18 13.83 -5.03
CA MET A 40 9.13 14.85 -5.10
C MET A 40 9.54 16.02 -4.20
N ASN A 41 9.25 17.27 -4.59
CA ASN A 41 9.62 18.45 -3.81
C ASN A 41 9.43 18.26 -2.27
N ASN A 42 10.56 18.15 -1.55
CA ASN A 42 10.70 17.95 -0.09
C ASN A 42 10.33 16.53 0.46
N SER A 43 10.28 15.49 -0.38
CA SER A 43 10.14 14.10 0.07
C SER A 43 10.59 13.07 -0.97
N LEU A 44 11.01 11.89 -0.50
CA LEU A 44 11.36 10.75 -1.36
C LEU A 44 10.28 9.67 -1.25
N ILE A 45 9.81 9.13 -2.37
CA ILE A 45 8.96 7.93 -2.39
C ILE A 45 9.85 6.74 -2.75
N LEU A 46 9.89 5.74 -1.87
CA LEU A 46 10.49 4.44 -2.12
C LEU A 46 9.41 3.44 -2.49
N ILE A 47 9.65 2.69 -3.55
CA ILE A 47 8.80 1.61 -4.00
C ILE A 47 9.68 0.36 -4.02
N SER A 48 9.42 -0.59 -3.12
CA SER A 48 10.03 -1.90 -3.19
C SER A 48 9.17 -2.82 -4.05
N TYR A 49 9.81 -3.77 -4.72
CA TYR A 49 9.17 -4.77 -5.54
C TYR A 49 9.48 -6.15 -4.99
N LYS A 50 8.50 -7.05 -5.12
CA LYS A 50 8.70 -8.46 -4.83
C LYS A 50 8.92 -9.18 -6.14
N THR A 51 10.04 -9.88 -6.27
CA THR A 51 10.33 -10.67 -7.47
C THR A 51 9.39 -11.86 -7.52
N ILE A 52 8.38 -11.81 -8.38
CA ILE A 52 7.46 -12.92 -8.61
C ILE A 52 7.62 -13.43 -10.04
N LYS A 53 7.76 -14.75 -10.17
CA LYS A 53 7.84 -15.41 -11.48
C LYS A 53 6.58 -15.06 -12.29
N TYR A 54 6.77 -14.50 -13.48
CA TYR A 54 5.72 -14.16 -14.47
C TYR A 54 4.85 -12.91 -14.21
N LEU A 55 5.18 -12.06 -13.23
CA LEU A 55 4.45 -10.80 -12.97
C LEU A 55 5.42 -9.61 -12.88
N PRO A 56 5.61 -8.84 -13.98
CA PRO A 56 6.36 -7.60 -13.91
C PRO A 56 5.61 -6.55 -13.07
N ASN A 57 6.34 -5.68 -12.35
CA ASN A 57 5.80 -4.54 -11.57
C ASN A 57 4.98 -4.90 -10.31
N ASN A 58 5.27 -6.02 -9.66
CA ASN A 58 4.63 -6.39 -8.40
C ASN A 58 5.23 -5.61 -7.22
N ILE A 59 4.52 -4.59 -6.77
CA ILE A 59 4.96 -3.70 -5.70
C ILE A 59 4.76 -4.41 -4.35
N ASP A 60 5.79 -4.42 -3.53
CA ASP A 60 5.75 -5.02 -2.19
C ASP A 60 5.37 -3.97 -1.16
N GLU A 61 6.08 -2.85 -1.15
CA GLU A 61 5.88 -1.77 -0.21
C GLU A 61 6.08 -0.41 -0.88
N VAL A 62 5.38 0.59 -0.36
CA VAL A 62 5.55 1.98 -0.77
C VAL A 62 5.69 2.85 0.47
N LEU A 63 6.81 3.57 0.57
CA LEU A 63 7.12 4.45 1.68
C LEU A 63 7.38 5.87 1.20
N GLN A 64 6.99 6.85 2.02
CA GLN A 64 7.36 8.25 1.83
C GLN A 64 8.32 8.68 2.94
N LEU A 65 9.47 9.23 2.56
CA LEU A 65 10.54 9.68 3.44
C LEU A 65 10.76 11.20 3.31
N ASP A 66 11.26 11.83 4.38
CA ASP A 66 11.76 13.21 4.33
C ASP A 66 13.19 13.29 3.77
N ASP A 67 13.74 14.49 3.67
CA ASP A 67 15.12 14.74 3.20
C ASP A 67 16.19 14.10 4.11
N ASN A 68 15.81 13.68 5.33
CA ASN A 68 16.67 12.99 6.29
C ASN A 68 16.38 11.48 6.36
N PHE A 69 15.61 10.94 5.41
CA PHE A 69 15.22 9.52 5.33
C PHE A 69 14.33 9.02 6.48
N HIS A 70 13.64 9.89 7.21
CA HIS A 70 12.62 9.48 8.17
C HIS A 70 11.31 9.18 7.45
N ILE A 71 10.62 8.11 7.87
CA ILE A 71 9.27 7.82 7.38
C ILE A 71 8.35 8.98 7.76
N LEU A 72 7.80 9.63 6.74
CA LEU A 72 6.86 10.72 6.93
C LEU A 72 5.53 10.15 7.39
N ASN A 73 5.07 10.56 8.58
CA ASN A 73 3.73 10.23 9.08
C ASN A 73 2.64 11.21 8.60
N LYS A 74 3.03 12.28 7.88
CA LYS A 74 2.13 13.35 7.47
C LYS A 74 1.81 13.28 5.98
N SER A 75 0.52 13.38 5.67
CA SER A 75 -0.03 13.71 4.36
C SER A 75 0.43 15.12 3.94
N GLY A 76 1.69 15.24 3.52
CA GLY A 76 2.32 16.53 3.22
C GLY A 76 1.95 17.10 1.85
N VAL A 77 1.53 16.25 0.91
CA VAL A 77 1.20 16.69 -0.45
C VAL A 77 -0.27 17.11 -0.52
N LYS A 78 -0.58 18.30 0.00
CA LYS A 78 -1.91 18.90 -0.13
C LYS A 78 -2.20 19.23 -1.61
N GLY A 79 -3.27 18.65 -2.16
CA GLY A 79 -4.02 19.25 -3.27
C GLY A 79 -3.62 18.90 -4.70
N ARG A 80 -2.79 17.87 -4.95
CA ARG A 80 -2.43 17.47 -6.33
C ARG A 80 -3.08 16.16 -6.83
N PHE A 81 -3.57 15.30 -5.96
CA PHE A 81 -4.01 13.94 -6.35
C PHE A 81 -5.44 13.63 -5.91
N LYS A 82 -6.13 12.87 -6.75
CA LYS A 82 -7.45 12.30 -6.44
C LYS A 82 -7.31 11.38 -5.24
N LYS A 83 -8.30 11.40 -4.36
CA LYS A 83 -8.34 10.52 -3.20
C LYS A 83 -9.05 9.22 -3.56
N ASP A 84 -8.71 8.16 -2.81
CA ASP A 84 -9.52 6.95 -2.78
C ASP A 84 -10.28 6.94 -1.45
N LEU A 85 -11.61 6.91 -1.54
CA LEU A 85 -12.51 6.85 -0.41
C LEU A 85 -13.06 5.44 -0.32
N PHE A 86 -12.81 4.77 0.79
CA PHE A 86 -13.32 3.44 1.07
C PHE A 86 -14.43 3.53 2.10
N ILE A 87 -15.60 2.98 1.78
CA ILE A 87 -16.74 2.88 2.68
C ILE A 87 -16.85 1.43 3.15
N VAL A 88 -16.70 1.21 4.45
CA VAL A 88 -16.88 -0.09 5.11
C VAL A 88 -18.24 -0.16 5.82
N PRO A 89 -18.75 -1.37 6.12
CA PRO A 89 -19.94 -1.53 6.94
C PRO A 89 -19.79 -0.86 8.32
N GLU A 90 -20.89 -0.36 8.88
CA GLU A 90 -20.92 0.15 10.25
C GLU A 90 -20.46 -0.95 11.22
N HIS A 91 -19.61 -0.60 12.18
CA HIS A 91 -19.05 -1.52 13.19
C HIS A 91 -18.17 -2.66 12.65
N PHE A 92 -17.72 -2.61 11.40
CA PHE A 92 -16.78 -3.61 10.88
C PHE A 92 -15.43 -3.52 11.61
N GLU A 93 -15.00 -4.63 12.21
CA GLU A 93 -13.65 -4.79 12.74
C GLU A 93 -13.00 -6.03 12.12
N GLY A 94 -11.79 -5.87 11.59
CA GLY A 94 -11.07 -6.92 10.87
C GLY A 94 -10.35 -6.38 9.65
N ILE A 95 -9.98 -7.29 8.75
CA ILE A 95 -9.15 -6.95 7.59
C ILE A 95 -10.00 -6.80 6.35
N CYS A 96 -9.71 -5.74 5.59
CA CYS A 96 -10.24 -5.54 4.26
C CYS A 96 -9.10 -5.43 3.24
N ALA A 97 -9.39 -5.76 1.98
CA ALA A 97 -8.38 -5.81 0.93
C ALA A 97 -8.90 -5.26 -0.39
N VAL A 98 -8.02 -4.65 -1.18
CA VAL A 98 -8.32 -4.13 -2.52
C VAL A 98 -7.36 -4.78 -3.51
N ALA A 99 -7.89 -5.62 -4.40
CA ALA A 99 -7.16 -6.21 -5.51
C ALA A 99 -7.29 -5.33 -6.75
N TYR A 100 -6.18 -4.73 -7.18
CA TYR A 100 -6.14 -3.80 -8.32
C TYR A 100 -5.95 -4.52 -9.65
N GLN A 101 -6.32 -3.85 -10.75
CA GLN A 101 -6.16 -4.31 -12.13
C GLN A 101 -6.86 -5.62 -12.49
N GLN A 102 -7.92 -6.01 -11.76
CA GLN A 102 -8.65 -7.25 -12.00
C GLN A 102 -9.47 -7.15 -13.30
N PRO A 103 -9.40 -8.13 -14.22
CA PRO A 103 -10.12 -8.08 -15.51
C PRO A 103 -11.63 -7.88 -15.34
N ASP A 104 -12.21 -8.55 -14.36
CA ASP A 104 -13.64 -8.51 -14.04
C ASP A 104 -13.95 -7.62 -12.83
N GLY A 105 -13.00 -6.78 -12.41
CA GLY A 105 -13.16 -5.88 -11.28
C GLY A 105 -14.19 -4.76 -11.52
N ILE A 106 -14.62 -4.13 -10.45
CA ILE A 106 -15.48 -2.95 -10.49
C ILE A 106 -14.68 -1.69 -10.84
N LEU A 107 -15.36 -0.69 -11.40
CA LEU A 107 -14.84 0.67 -11.47
C LEU A 107 -15.33 1.43 -10.23
N PRO A 108 -14.54 2.37 -9.69
CA PRO A 108 -15.01 3.24 -8.62
C PRO A 108 -16.14 4.15 -9.11
N ASP A 109 -17.04 4.48 -8.20
CA ASP A 109 -17.88 5.66 -8.35
C ASP A 109 -17.02 6.92 -8.22
N ILE A 110 -17.44 8.02 -8.83
CA ILE A 110 -16.71 9.30 -8.75
C ILE A 110 -17.56 10.30 -7.98
N ASP A 111 -17.02 10.87 -6.90
CA ASP A 111 -17.71 11.90 -6.13
C ASP A 111 -17.69 13.27 -6.85
N SER A 112 -18.39 14.26 -6.27
CA SER A 112 -18.46 15.62 -6.82
C SER A 112 -17.12 16.37 -6.82
N SER A 113 -16.14 15.89 -6.06
CA SER A 113 -14.77 16.41 -6.01
C SER A 113 -13.83 15.64 -6.95
N GLY A 114 -14.34 14.65 -7.68
CA GLY A 114 -13.57 13.83 -8.62
C GLY A 114 -12.75 12.72 -7.96
N ASN A 115 -13.01 12.40 -6.69
CA ASN A 115 -12.36 11.31 -5.99
C ASN A 115 -13.00 9.96 -6.34
N ASN A 116 -12.22 8.89 -6.24
CA ASN A 116 -12.73 7.54 -6.39
C ASN A 116 -13.42 7.11 -5.09
N VAL A 117 -14.60 6.52 -5.21
CA VAL A 117 -15.38 5.98 -4.11
C VAL A 117 -15.56 4.50 -4.33
N PHE A 118 -15.16 3.73 -3.33
CA PHE A 118 -15.27 2.29 -3.28
C PHE A 118 -16.08 1.89 -2.05
N ILE A 119 -16.98 0.91 -2.21
CA ILE A 119 -17.86 0.45 -1.14
C ILE A 119 -17.62 -1.03 -0.95
N PHE A 120 -17.16 -1.43 0.24
CA PHE A 120 -16.99 -2.83 0.60
C PHE A 120 -18.35 -3.50 0.78
N ASP A 121 -18.45 -4.74 0.30
CA ASP A 121 -19.58 -5.61 0.56
C ASP A 121 -19.51 -6.12 2.01
N PRO A 122 -20.58 -6.02 2.82
CA PRO A 122 -20.62 -6.59 4.16
C PRO A 122 -20.29 -8.08 4.24
N ASP A 123 -20.61 -8.84 3.20
CA ASP A 123 -20.39 -10.29 3.14
C ASP A 123 -18.98 -10.64 2.65
N CYS A 124 -18.27 -9.66 2.05
CA CYS A 124 -16.96 -9.85 1.49
C CYS A 124 -16.11 -8.58 1.59
N MET A 125 -15.15 -8.57 2.50
CA MET A 125 -14.25 -7.44 2.71
C MET A 125 -13.09 -7.40 1.69
N LEU A 126 -13.36 -7.85 0.46
CA LEU A 126 -12.44 -7.83 -0.68
C LEU A 126 -13.05 -7.04 -1.83
N LEU A 127 -12.33 -6.04 -2.32
CA LEU A 127 -12.68 -5.29 -3.51
C LEU A 127 -11.78 -5.66 -4.68
N SER A 128 -12.35 -6.32 -5.69
CA SER A 128 -11.67 -6.50 -6.99
C SER A 128 -11.98 -5.31 -7.88
N VAL A 129 -10.96 -4.52 -8.25
CA VAL A 129 -11.13 -3.27 -9.01
C VAL A 129 -10.34 -3.29 -10.32
N LYS A 130 -10.87 -2.63 -11.34
CA LYS A 130 -10.23 -2.50 -12.67
C LYS A 130 -9.11 -1.47 -12.72
N THR A 131 -9.10 -0.52 -11.80
CA THR A 131 -8.12 0.57 -11.78
C THR A 131 -6.75 0.05 -11.40
N THR A 132 -5.71 0.73 -11.89
CA THR A 132 -4.34 0.56 -11.39
C THR A 132 -4.24 1.20 -10.01
N GLU A 133 -3.42 0.62 -9.14
CA GLU A 133 -3.04 1.21 -7.87
C GLU A 133 -2.34 2.56 -8.07
N ASP A 134 -2.78 3.57 -7.32
CA ASP A 134 -2.12 4.88 -7.31
C ASP A 134 -1.05 4.88 -6.22
N ILE A 135 0.18 4.64 -6.65
CA ILE A 135 1.37 4.57 -5.80
C ILE A 135 1.55 5.86 -5.00
N TYR A 136 1.23 7.02 -5.57
CA TYR A 136 1.32 8.29 -4.85
C TYR A 136 0.24 8.39 -3.78
N ASN A 137 -0.98 7.95 -4.10
CA ASN A 137 -2.09 7.93 -3.16
C ASN A 137 -1.78 7.03 -1.96
N ILE A 138 -1.19 5.86 -2.21
CA ILE A 138 -0.75 4.90 -1.19
C ILE A 138 0.42 5.49 -0.37
N ALA A 139 1.49 5.96 -1.03
CA ALA A 139 2.67 6.53 -0.37
C ALA A 139 2.35 7.73 0.52
N CYS A 140 1.46 8.60 0.04
CA CYS A 140 1.04 9.82 0.74
C CYS A 140 -0.08 9.58 1.74
N ASN A 141 -0.61 8.36 1.84
CA ASN A 141 -1.77 8.01 2.65
C ASN A 141 -2.95 8.97 2.37
N ASN A 142 -3.18 9.25 1.09
CA ASN A 142 -4.27 10.08 0.63
C ASN A 142 -5.55 9.23 0.38
N ILE A 143 -5.62 8.14 1.15
CA ILE A 143 -6.71 7.19 1.27
C ILE A 143 -7.52 7.58 2.49
N GLN A 144 -8.85 7.58 2.37
CA GLN A 144 -9.76 7.87 3.46
C GLN A 144 -10.72 6.72 3.67
N PHE A 145 -11.00 6.40 4.92
CA PHE A 145 -11.97 5.39 5.30
C PHE A 145 -13.20 6.04 5.93
N TYR A 146 -14.36 5.48 5.62
CA TYR A 146 -15.63 5.92 6.15
C TYR A 146 -16.53 4.73 6.46
N TYR A 147 -17.53 4.95 7.30
CA TYR A 147 -18.71 4.10 7.39
C TYR A 147 -19.96 4.97 7.29
N ARG A 148 -21.10 4.36 6.92
CA ARG A 148 -22.41 5.02 7.02
C ARG A 148 -23.03 4.63 8.35
N ASP A 149 -23.37 5.60 9.18
CA ASP A 149 -24.07 5.32 10.43
C ASP A 149 -25.51 4.88 10.18
N SER A 150 -26.18 4.36 11.22
CA SER A 150 -27.60 3.97 11.20
C SER A 150 -28.58 5.03 10.66
N HIS A 151 -28.17 6.30 10.56
CA HIS A 151 -28.97 7.40 10.00
C HIS A 151 -28.59 7.73 8.54
N GLY A 152 -27.71 6.93 7.93
CA GLY A 152 -27.19 7.11 6.58
C GLY A 152 -26.10 8.17 6.46
N LYS A 153 -25.60 8.73 7.57
CA LYS A 153 -24.57 9.77 7.54
C LYS A 153 -23.18 9.16 7.46
N LEU A 154 -22.36 9.70 6.56
CA LEU A 154 -20.97 9.27 6.41
C LEU A 154 -20.12 9.77 7.60
N ARG A 155 -19.38 8.85 8.22
CA ARG A 155 -18.48 9.08 9.36
C ARG A 155 -17.07 8.66 8.99
N GLU A 156 -16.11 9.54 9.21
CA GLU A 156 -14.71 9.28 8.88
C GLU A 156 -14.07 8.35 9.91
N ILE A 157 -13.30 7.38 9.43
CA ILE A 157 -12.42 6.51 10.20
C ILE A 157 -11.00 7.04 10.02
N LYS A 158 -10.33 7.32 11.13
CA LYS A 158 -8.97 7.87 11.11
C LYS A 158 -8.00 6.82 10.56
N VAL A 159 -7.23 7.19 9.54
CA VAL A 159 -6.20 6.31 8.97
C VAL A 159 -4.87 6.50 9.71
N ILE A 160 -4.22 5.40 10.10
CA ILE A 160 -2.95 5.35 10.83
C ILE A 160 -1.91 4.56 10.00
N ARG A 161 -0.66 5.04 9.98
CA ARG A 161 0.43 4.46 9.17
C ARG A 161 1.27 3.39 9.87
N SER A 162 1.19 3.30 11.18
CA SER A 162 2.09 2.46 11.97
C SER A 162 1.32 1.73 13.06
N TYR A 163 1.68 0.46 13.26
CA TYR A 163 1.29 -0.36 14.39
C TYR A 163 1.63 0.28 15.73
N PHE A 164 2.60 1.20 15.74
CA PHE A 164 3.07 1.89 16.93
C PHE A 164 2.55 3.32 16.91
N THR A 165 1.40 3.52 17.53
CA THR A 165 0.95 4.85 17.95
C THR A 165 0.96 4.92 19.47
N ASP A 166 1.62 5.95 20.01
CA ASP A 166 1.68 6.19 21.46
C ASP A 166 0.30 6.51 22.06
N ASN A 167 -0.67 6.84 21.21
CA ASN A 167 -2.05 7.14 21.61
C ASN A 167 -3.01 6.17 20.90
N PRO A 168 -3.54 5.15 21.60
CA PRO A 168 -4.56 4.27 21.05
C PRO A 168 -5.73 5.06 20.46
N VAL A 169 -6.18 4.62 19.29
CA VAL A 169 -7.42 5.09 18.68
C VAL A 169 -8.37 3.89 18.63
N ASP A 170 -9.52 4.03 19.28
CA ASP A 170 -10.49 2.94 19.45
C ASP A 170 -11.00 2.36 18.12
N TYR A 171 -11.08 3.19 17.08
CA TYR A 171 -11.52 2.76 15.75
C TYR A 171 -10.75 3.50 14.65
N SER A 172 -9.87 2.78 13.99
CA SER A 172 -8.94 3.32 13.00
C SER A 172 -8.78 2.38 11.81
N ALA A 173 -8.29 2.91 10.71
CA ALA A 173 -7.87 2.12 9.55
C ALA A 173 -6.33 2.11 9.50
N ILE A 174 -5.72 0.94 9.54
CA ILE A 174 -4.28 0.75 9.47
C ILE A 174 -3.95 0.20 8.10
N ASN A 175 -3.12 0.90 7.34
CA ASN A 175 -2.61 0.39 6.07
C ASN A 175 -1.53 -0.67 6.38
N LEU A 176 -1.79 -1.93 5.99
CA LEU A 176 -0.89 -3.05 6.22
C LEU A 176 0.12 -3.22 5.08
N GLY A 177 -0.03 -2.50 3.97
CA GLY A 177 0.85 -2.56 2.81
C GLY A 177 0.34 -3.45 1.68
N LEU A 178 1.13 -3.53 0.61
CA LEU A 178 0.81 -4.30 -0.58
C LEU A 178 1.31 -5.75 -0.44
N ASN A 179 0.63 -6.69 -1.10
CA ASN A 179 1.08 -8.06 -1.34
C ASN A 179 1.71 -8.77 -0.13
N GLN A 180 1.08 -8.61 1.04
CA GLN A 180 1.56 -9.16 2.30
C GLN A 180 1.76 -10.68 2.24
N PHE A 181 1.08 -11.39 1.33
CA PHE A 181 1.19 -12.83 1.14
C PHE A 181 1.87 -13.23 -0.19
N GLY A 182 2.35 -14.47 -0.23
CA GLY A 182 2.74 -15.12 -1.48
C GLY A 182 1.56 -15.23 -2.47
N ARG A 183 1.86 -15.27 -3.77
CA ARG A 183 0.82 -15.20 -4.82
C ARG A 183 -0.18 -16.35 -4.78
N GLY A 184 0.25 -17.55 -4.37
CA GLY A 184 -0.65 -18.70 -4.21
C GLY A 184 -1.77 -18.40 -3.20
N ILE A 185 -1.42 -17.82 -2.06
CA ILE A 185 -2.36 -17.40 -1.02
C ILE A 185 -3.22 -16.24 -1.49
N LEU A 186 -2.62 -15.24 -2.13
CA LEU A 186 -3.39 -14.14 -2.69
C LEU A 186 -4.45 -14.64 -3.68
N ASN A 187 -4.10 -15.57 -4.59
CA ASN A 187 -5.06 -16.14 -5.55
C ASN A 187 -6.18 -16.91 -4.83
N GLN A 188 -5.89 -17.55 -3.69
CA GLN A 188 -6.94 -18.18 -2.86
C GLN A 188 -7.84 -17.14 -2.19
N ILE A 189 -7.29 -16.00 -1.77
CA ILE A 189 -8.05 -14.88 -1.18
C ILE A 189 -9.00 -14.28 -2.21
N VAL A 190 -8.52 -14.05 -3.45
CA VAL A 190 -9.32 -13.45 -4.53
C VAL A 190 -10.26 -14.45 -5.19
N GLY A 191 -9.92 -15.74 -5.17
CA GLY A 191 -10.67 -16.80 -5.84
C GLY A 191 -10.33 -16.97 -7.32
N ASP A 192 -9.49 -16.09 -7.88
CA ASP A 192 -9.07 -16.07 -9.28
C ASP A 192 -7.56 -15.81 -9.41
N SER A 193 -7.06 -15.92 -10.65
CA SER A 193 -5.70 -15.48 -10.96
C SER A 193 -5.63 -13.96 -10.90
N ILE A 194 -5.00 -13.45 -9.85
CA ILE A 194 -4.82 -12.02 -9.69
C ILE A 194 -3.87 -11.53 -10.78
N SER A 195 -4.17 -10.37 -11.34
CA SER A 195 -3.36 -9.66 -12.35
C SER A 195 -2.51 -8.52 -11.77
N GLY A 196 -2.99 -7.84 -10.74
CA GLY A 196 -2.29 -6.70 -10.10
C GLY A 196 -1.83 -6.94 -8.66
N ASN A 197 -1.59 -5.83 -7.97
CA ASN A 197 -1.22 -5.78 -6.54
C ASN A 197 -2.48 -5.84 -5.65
N ILE A 198 -2.32 -6.34 -4.42
CA ILE A 198 -3.38 -6.32 -3.40
C ILE A 198 -2.95 -5.46 -2.23
N LEU A 199 -3.75 -4.45 -1.88
CA LEU A 199 -3.54 -3.59 -0.72
C LEU A 199 -4.40 -4.06 0.45
N PHE A 200 -3.80 -4.24 1.62
CA PHE A 200 -4.48 -4.69 2.82
C PHE A 200 -4.64 -3.57 3.84
N PHE A 201 -5.77 -3.55 4.53
CA PHE A 201 -6.04 -2.66 5.65
C PHE A 201 -6.62 -3.44 6.82
N TYR A 202 -6.28 -3.05 8.04
CA TYR A 202 -6.99 -3.45 9.24
C TYR A 202 -7.90 -2.31 9.70
N ILE A 203 -9.17 -2.59 9.95
CA ILE A 203 -10.12 -1.67 10.56
C ILE A 203 -10.38 -2.14 11.98
N GLY A 204 -10.14 -1.29 12.98
CA GLY A 204 -10.37 -1.66 14.38
C GLY A 204 -9.52 -0.85 15.36
N ASN A 205 -9.38 -1.37 16.57
CA ASN A 205 -8.59 -0.72 17.60
C ASN A 205 -7.09 -0.77 17.25
N SER A 206 -6.40 0.37 17.33
CA SER A 206 -4.98 0.45 17.01
C SER A 206 -4.06 -0.24 18.02
N GLN A 207 -4.58 -0.66 19.18
CA GLN A 207 -3.90 -1.52 20.15
C GLN A 207 -4.16 -3.02 19.93
N HIS A 208 -4.99 -3.38 18.95
CA HIS A 208 -5.19 -4.79 18.66
C HIS A 208 -3.84 -5.38 18.27
N ASP A 209 -3.44 -6.37 19.05
CA ASP A 209 -2.15 -7.02 18.91
C ASP A 209 -2.16 -7.79 17.58
N LEU A 210 -1.59 -7.19 16.54
CA LEU A 210 -1.32 -7.86 15.27
C LEU A 210 -0.06 -8.76 15.39
N SER A 211 0.37 -9.09 16.62
CA SER A 211 1.53 -9.92 16.99
C SER A 211 1.47 -11.38 16.54
N HIS A 212 0.58 -11.72 15.63
CA HIS A 212 0.66 -12.97 14.90
C HIS A 212 1.18 -12.65 13.50
N PRO A 213 2.49 -12.35 13.36
CA PRO A 213 3.11 -12.07 12.08
C PRO A 213 3.08 -13.29 11.14
N ASP A 214 2.49 -14.41 11.57
CA ASP A 214 2.48 -15.65 10.80
C ASP A 214 1.08 -16.02 10.30
N SER A 215 0.01 -15.33 10.70
CA SER A 215 -1.35 -15.68 10.29
C SER A 215 -2.31 -14.51 10.26
N LEU A 216 -3.18 -14.48 9.26
CA LEU A 216 -4.14 -13.41 9.03
C LEU A 216 -5.56 -13.98 8.87
N LEU A 217 -6.51 -13.53 9.69
CA LEU A 217 -7.93 -13.88 9.56
C LEU A 217 -8.62 -12.93 8.58
N PHE A 218 -9.05 -13.46 7.43
CA PHE A 218 -9.74 -12.69 6.40
C PHE A 218 -10.98 -13.43 5.89
N ASN A 219 -12.13 -12.76 5.89
CA ASN A 219 -13.44 -13.33 5.54
C ASN A 219 -13.67 -14.72 6.18
N GLY A 220 -13.35 -14.86 7.48
CA GLY A 220 -13.56 -16.09 8.24
C GLY A 220 -12.56 -17.24 7.96
N LYS A 221 -11.50 -17.00 7.19
CA LYS A 221 -10.43 -17.97 6.91
C LYS A 221 -9.07 -17.46 7.40
N TYR A 222 -8.28 -18.36 7.99
CA TYR A 222 -6.90 -18.07 8.37
C TYR A 222 -5.96 -18.34 7.20
N TYR A 223 -5.10 -17.36 6.90
CA TYR A 223 -4.04 -17.45 5.90
C TYR A 223 -2.69 -17.32 6.59
N MET A 224 -1.84 -18.34 6.45
CA MET A 224 -0.49 -18.33 7.04
C MET A 224 0.47 -17.53 6.15
N LEU A 225 1.37 -16.73 6.75
CA LEU A 225 2.41 -16.02 5.99
C LEU A 225 3.51 -17.01 5.58
N GLU A 226 3.57 -17.32 4.28
CA GLU A 226 4.71 -18.04 3.70
C GLU A 226 5.85 -17.06 3.43
N TYR A 227 6.85 -17.05 4.32
CA TYR A 227 8.11 -16.39 4.05
C TYR A 227 8.93 -17.24 3.07
N SER A 228 9.24 -16.69 1.90
CA SER A 228 10.25 -17.28 1.03
C SER A 228 11.63 -17.08 1.67
N ASN A 229 12.32 -18.18 1.97
CA ASN A 229 13.74 -18.20 2.34
C ASN A 229 14.63 -17.53 1.29
#